data_AF-A0A9W9AKW5-F1
#
_entry.id   AF-A0A9W9AKW5-F1
#
_cell.length_a   1.000
_cell.length_b   1.000
_cell.length_c   1.000
_cell.angle_alpha   90.00
_cell.angle_beta   90.00
_cell.angle_gamma   90.00
#
_symmetry.space_group_name_H-M   'P 1'
#
loop_
_entity.id
_entity.type
_entity.pdbx_description
1 polymer ?
#
loop_
_entity_poly.entity_id
_entity_poly.type
_entity_poly.pdbx_seq_one_letter_code
_entity_poly.pdbx_strand_id
1 'polypeptide(L)'
;PAKRAKQDKGLFNWTANAFIKQSILSPRQRRIIKETENFKLDLNDAIESIEQSGINPIFPKKLWKSILRDEYTELSEVHALVAAYHNPEAPRLASNKFAEALESSTFAKPAPTKAITDQNTWRRAWRATADAISFAFADRRTELTAYEEHIGRLFDDNLASFHRNIINYDKAVRQLIGSRRDILFDEFDHAEVARFRTMYLLPTGTHFSAPSFSTPRADQAGSRPRNRSRGICRKFNRGDCDGCERKHLCATCNESGHGEHTCRKAARK
;
A
#
# COMPACT_ATOMS: atom_id res chain seq x y z
N PRO A 1 -38.72 -17.85 5.89
CA PRO A 1 -37.25 -18.06 5.80
C PRO A 1 -36.86 -19.47 6.29
N ALA A 2 -36.37 -20.32 5.39
CA ALA A 2 -35.88 -21.65 5.77
C ALA A 2 -34.67 -21.49 6.72
N LYS A 3 -34.76 -22.08 7.93
CA LYS A 3 -33.62 -22.14 8.86
C LYS A 3 -32.48 -22.85 8.14
N ARG A 4 -31.36 -22.16 7.89
CA ARG A 4 -30.15 -22.78 7.35
C ARG A 4 -29.79 -23.97 8.25
N ALA A 5 -29.53 -25.13 7.65
CA ALA A 5 -29.05 -26.29 8.37
C ALA A 5 -27.75 -25.93 9.11
N LYS A 6 -27.69 -26.27 10.40
CA LYS A 6 -26.51 -26.01 11.23
C LYS A 6 -25.42 -27.01 10.84
N GLN A 7 -24.30 -26.53 10.35
CA GLN A 7 -23.15 -27.37 10.05
C GLN A 7 -22.61 -28.00 11.33
N ASP A 8 -22.24 -29.28 11.25
CA ASP A 8 -21.50 -29.94 12.32
C ASP A 8 -20.03 -29.50 12.28
N LYS A 9 -19.65 -28.65 13.23
CA LYS A 9 -18.28 -28.13 13.34
C LYS A 9 -17.26 -29.22 13.69
N GLY A 10 -17.70 -30.35 14.25
CA GLY A 10 -16.83 -31.48 14.56
C GLY A 10 -16.30 -32.19 13.31
N LEU A 11 -17.01 -32.09 12.19
CA LEU A 11 -16.61 -32.70 10.91
C LEU A 11 -15.60 -31.85 10.12
N PHE A 12 -15.25 -30.67 10.60
CA PHE A 12 -14.23 -29.87 9.95
C PHE A 12 -12.82 -30.43 10.25
N ASN A 13 -12.07 -30.75 9.20
CA ASN A 13 -10.71 -31.34 9.31
C ASN A 13 -9.72 -30.49 10.12
N TRP A 14 -9.98 -29.18 10.27
CA TRP A 14 -9.12 -28.28 11.05
C TRP A 14 -9.48 -28.21 12.55
N THR A 15 -10.59 -28.81 13.00
CA THR A 15 -11.09 -28.62 14.37
C THR A 15 -10.13 -29.14 15.43
N ALA A 16 -9.51 -30.32 15.22
CA ALA A 16 -8.54 -30.88 16.16
C ALA A 16 -7.28 -29.98 16.27
N ASN A 17 -6.74 -29.55 15.14
CA ASN A 17 -5.56 -28.67 15.12
C ASN A 17 -5.86 -27.29 15.70
N ALA A 18 -7.06 -26.74 15.45
CA ALA A 18 -7.49 -25.47 16.03
C ALA A 18 -7.60 -25.58 17.57
N PHE A 19 -8.09 -26.70 18.10
CA PHE A 19 -8.17 -26.95 19.54
C PHE A 19 -6.78 -27.02 20.18
N ILE A 20 -5.86 -27.82 19.60
CA ILE A 20 -4.47 -27.91 20.08
C ILE A 20 -3.83 -26.52 20.04
N LYS A 21 -4.01 -25.79 18.95
CA LYS A 21 -3.45 -24.45 18.79
C LYS A 21 -4.00 -23.46 19.81
N GLN A 22 -5.29 -23.50 20.12
CA GLN A 22 -5.91 -22.68 21.17
C GLN A 22 -5.34 -22.99 22.56
N SER A 23 -4.96 -24.24 22.82
CA SER A 23 -4.41 -24.65 24.13
C SER A 23 -3.02 -24.08 24.42
N ILE A 24 -2.24 -23.73 23.39
CA ILE A 24 -0.89 -23.18 23.51
C ILE A 24 -0.86 -21.64 23.43
N LEU A 25 -2.02 -20.99 23.24
CA LEU A 25 -2.09 -19.54 23.15
C LEU A 25 -1.75 -18.86 24.48
N SER A 26 -1.00 -17.77 24.39
CA SER A 26 -0.68 -16.93 25.52
C SER A 26 -1.96 -16.34 26.15
N PRO A 27 -1.92 -15.95 27.44
CA PRO A 27 -3.05 -15.27 28.08
C PRO A 27 -3.51 -14.01 27.31
N ARG A 28 -2.57 -13.27 26.70
CA ARG A 28 -2.86 -12.08 25.89
C ARG A 28 -3.68 -12.43 24.65
N GLN A 29 -3.24 -13.43 23.88
CA GLN A 29 -3.96 -13.90 22.70
C GLN A 29 -5.38 -14.39 23.03
N ARG A 30 -5.53 -15.15 24.13
CA ARG A 30 -6.85 -15.63 24.57
C ARG A 30 -7.80 -14.49 24.95
N ARG A 31 -7.30 -13.40 25.54
CA ARG A 31 -8.12 -12.23 25.87
C ARG A 31 -8.60 -11.49 24.61
N ILE A 32 -7.69 -11.23 23.66
CA ILE A 32 -8.04 -10.61 22.38
C ILE A 32 -9.11 -11.44 21.66
N ILE A 33 -8.93 -12.77 21.58
CA ILE A 33 -9.93 -13.66 20.96
C ILE A 33 -11.29 -13.55 21.67
N LYS A 34 -11.30 -13.53 23.01
CA LYS A 34 -12.55 -13.40 23.79
C LYS A 34 -13.25 -12.07 23.52
N GLU A 35 -12.51 -10.97 23.48
CA GLU A 35 -13.02 -9.62 23.19
C GLU A 35 -13.58 -9.55 21.75
N THR A 36 -12.83 -10.08 20.78
CA THR A 36 -13.28 -10.18 19.38
C THR A 36 -14.58 -10.98 19.24
N GLU A 37 -14.69 -12.13 19.92
CA GLU A 37 -15.92 -12.93 19.88
C GLU A 37 -17.09 -12.22 20.57
N ASN A 38 -16.83 -11.39 21.60
CA ASN A 38 -17.84 -10.54 22.20
C ASN A 38 -18.33 -9.46 21.22
N PHE A 39 -17.42 -8.73 20.56
CA PHE A 39 -17.79 -7.71 19.57
C PHE A 39 -18.58 -8.28 18.38
N LYS A 40 -18.31 -9.53 18.00
CA LYS A 40 -19.03 -10.20 16.89
C LYS A 40 -20.47 -10.57 17.20
N LEU A 41 -20.89 -10.54 18.46
CA LEU A 41 -22.30 -10.75 18.81
C LEU A 41 -23.17 -9.68 18.16
N ASP A 42 -22.75 -8.42 18.24
CA ASP A 42 -23.33 -7.30 17.48
C ASP A 42 -22.28 -6.21 17.23
N LEU A 43 -21.76 -6.17 16.00
CA LEU A 43 -20.75 -5.18 15.61
C LEU A 43 -21.32 -3.78 15.47
N ASN A 44 -22.62 -3.63 15.18
CA ASN A 44 -23.21 -2.31 15.01
C ASN A 44 -23.46 -1.67 16.38
N ASP A 45 -23.96 -2.45 17.34
CA ASP A 45 -24.11 -2.03 18.74
C ASP A 45 -22.76 -1.66 19.36
N ALA A 46 -21.72 -2.46 19.12
CA ALA A 46 -20.36 -2.12 19.57
C ALA A 46 -19.87 -0.79 19.00
N ILE A 47 -20.11 -0.51 17.71
CA ILE A 47 -19.74 0.77 17.08
C ILE A 47 -20.56 1.93 17.66
N GLU A 48 -21.85 1.75 17.88
CA GLU A 48 -22.70 2.75 18.51
C GLU A 48 -22.25 3.06 19.94
N SER A 49 -21.89 2.04 20.72
CA SER A 49 -21.31 2.18 22.06
C SER A 49 -20.00 2.99 22.03
N ILE A 50 -19.12 2.75 21.04
CA ILE A 50 -17.90 3.55 20.83
C ILE A 50 -18.25 5.01 20.58
N GLU A 51 -19.21 5.32 19.70
CA GLU A 51 -19.61 6.69 19.38
C GLU A 51 -20.26 7.39 20.59
N GLN A 52 -21.06 6.68 21.38
CA GLN A 52 -21.71 7.20 22.58
C GLN A 52 -20.73 7.44 23.74
N SER A 53 -19.56 6.78 23.73
CA SER A 53 -18.58 6.91 24.82
C SER A 53 -18.00 8.32 24.98
N GLY A 54 -17.96 9.12 23.90
CA GLY A 54 -17.36 10.45 23.89
C GLY A 54 -15.83 10.48 24.08
N ILE A 55 -15.18 9.32 24.21
CA ILE A 55 -13.74 9.17 24.44
C ILE A 55 -13.04 8.38 23.32
N ASN A 56 -13.76 8.09 22.24
CA ASN A 56 -13.22 7.37 21.11
C ASN A 56 -12.15 8.19 20.35
N PRO A 57 -11.09 7.56 19.85
CA PRO A 57 -10.07 8.26 19.08
C PRO A 57 -10.62 8.77 17.74
N ILE A 58 -9.91 9.72 17.13
CA ILE A 58 -10.19 10.17 15.76
C ILE A 58 -9.90 9.01 14.80
N PHE A 59 -10.95 8.28 14.43
CA PHE A 59 -10.85 7.13 13.55
C PHE A 59 -12.09 7.01 12.65
N PRO A 60 -11.94 6.65 11.37
CA PRO A 60 -13.07 6.63 10.43
C PRO A 60 -14.10 5.55 10.78
N LYS A 61 -15.39 5.94 10.86
CA LYS A 61 -16.48 5.04 11.28
C LYS A 61 -16.48 3.69 10.56
N LYS A 62 -16.35 3.71 9.23
CA LYS A 62 -16.39 2.51 8.39
C LYS A 62 -15.27 1.50 8.65
N LEU A 63 -14.17 1.92 9.27
CA LEU A 63 -13.03 1.06 9.58
C LEU A 63 -13.14 0.38 10.95
N TRP A 64 -14.09 0.78 11.82
CA TRP A 64 -14.24 0.12 13.13
C TRP A 64 -14.57 -1.36 13.03
N LYS A 65 -15.27 -1.78 11.97
CA LYS A 65 -15.60 -3.21 11.78
C LYS A 65 -14.36 -4.08 11.64
N SER A 66 -13.32 -3.63 10.93
CA SER A 66 -12.06 -4.39 10.83
C SER A 66 -11.32 -4.41 12.16
N ILE A 67 -11.28 -3.29 12.88
CA ILE A 67 -10.66 -3.21 14.22
C ILE A 67 -11.33 -4.20 15.18
N LEU A 68 -12.65 -4.13 15.33
CA LEU A 68 -13.41 -4.98 16.27
C LEU A 68 -13.34 -6.47 15.93
N ARG A 69 -13.08 -6.82 14.67
CA ARG A 69 -12.87 -8.20 14.24
C ARG A 69 -11.44 -8.70 14.43
N ASP A 70 -10.54 -7.83 14.88
CA ASP A 70 -9.09 -8.06 14.87
C ASP A 70 -8.59 -8.45 13.47
N GLU A 71 -9.05 -7.72 12.46
CA GLU A 71 -8.75 -7.93 11.05
C GLU A 71 -7.80 -6.87 10.49
N TYR A 72 -7.15 -7.21 9.38
CA TYR A 72 -6.27 -6.29 8.67
C TYR A 72 -6.99 -4.99 8.27
N THR A 73 -6.34 -3.86 8.57
CA THR A 73 -6.79 -2.52 8.16
C THR A 73 -5.76 -1.90 7.21
N GLU A 74 -6.23 -1.39 6.06
CA GLU A 74 -5.37 -0.78 5.05
C GLU A 74 -4.97 0.64 5.46
N LEU A 75 -3.68 0.85 5.73
CA LEU A 75 -3.19 2.14 6.24
C LEU A 75 -3.32 3.25 5.20
N SER A 76 -3.28 2.97 3.90
CA SER A 76 -3.50 4.01 2.88
C SER A 76 -4.93 4.56 2.90
N GLU A 77 -5.91 3.74 3.33
CA GLU A 77 -7.29 4.16 3.53
C GLU A 77 -7.42 4.99 4.82
N VAL A 78 -6.81 4.53 5.92
CA VAL A 78 -6.72 5.30 7.17
C VAL A 78 -6.09 6.66 6.92
N HIS A 79 -4.97 6.70 6.18
CA HIS A 79 -4.25 7.92 5.86
C HIS A 79 -5.12 8.92 5.08
N ALA A 80 -5.88 8.45 4.09
CA ALA A 80 -6.77 9.29 3.31
C ALA A 80 -7.89 9.91 4.17
N LEU A 81 -8.51 9.09 5.01
CA LEU A 81 -9.67 9.50 5.80
C LEU A 81 -9.27 10.41 6.96
N VAL A 82 -8.20 10.10 7.68
CA VAL A 82 -7.66 10.97 8.74
C VAL A 82 -7.24 12.32 8.17
N ALA A 83 -6.62 12.35 6.98
CA ALA A 83 -6.28 13.61 6.31
C ALA A 83 -7.52 14.45 5.97
N ALA A 84 -8.65 13.82 5.59
CA ALA A 84 -9.89 14.52 5.30
C ALA A 84 -10.52 15.13 6.58
N TYR A 85 -10.39 14.48 7.74
CA TYR A 85 -10.84 15.06 9.02
C TYR A 85 -10.10 16.34 9.39
N HIS A 86 -8.79 16.43 9.07
CA HIS A 86 -7.99 17.62 9.35
C HIS A 86 -8.09 18.71 8.28
N ASN A 87 -8.72 18.44 7.13
CA ASN A 87 -8.91 19.41 6.07
C ASN A 87 -10.40 19.51 5.66
N PRO A 88 -11.19 20.40 6.30
CA PRO A 88 -12.62 20.54 6.02
C PRO A 88 -12.95 21.10 4.62
N GLU A 89 -11.98 21.65 3.89
CA GLU A 89 -12.13 22.13 2.51
C GLU A 89 -11.91 21.03 1.45
N ALA A 90 -11.41 19.85 1.84
CA ALA A 90 -11.39 18.70 0.95
C ALA A 90 -12.82 18.31 0.57
N PRO A 91 -13.13 17.98 -0.70
CA PRO A 91 -14.47 17.56 -1.09
C PRO A 91 -14.93 16.44 -0.17
N ARG A 92 -15.91 16.72 0.70
CA ARG A 92 -16.54 15.72 1.53
C ARG A 92 -17.07 14.65 0.57
N LEU A 93 -16.47 13.46 0.59
CA LEU A 93 -17.04 12.30 -0.09
C LEU A 93 -18.44 12.13 0.51
N ALA A 94 -19.45 12.53 -0.27
CA ALA A 94 -20.82 12.61 0.19
C ALA A 94 -21.31 11.22 0.61
N SER A 95 -21.31 10.99 1.92
CA SER A 95 -21.99 9.86 2.55
C SER A 95 -23.48 10.18 2.61
N ASN A 96 -24.14 10.14 1.46
CA ASN A 96 -25.59 10.16 1.42
C ASN A 96 -26.06 8.71 1.53
N LYS A 97 -27.18 8.44 2.22
CA LYS A 97 -27.75 7.09 2.44
C LYS A 97 -27.91 6.24 1.17
N PHE A 98 -27.95 6.89 0.00
CA PHE A 98 -27.93 6.25 -1.32
C PHE A 98 -26.58 5.61 -1.68
N ALA A 99 -25.45 6.20 -1.24
CA ALA A 99 -24.11 5.66 -1.40
C ALA A 99 -23.89 4.41 -0.53
N GLU A 100 -24.39 4.40 0.71
CA GLU A 100 -24.36 3.21 1.58
C GLU A 100 -25.18 2.04 0.98
N ALA A 101 -26.32 2.34 0.35
CA ALA A 101 -27.12 1.35 -0.37
C ALA A 101 -26.43 0.84 -1.65
N LEU A 102 -25.64 1.70 -2.32
CA LEU A 102 -24.92 1.34 -3.54
C LEU A 102 -23.64 0.53 -3.25
N GLU A 103 -22.98 0.73 -2.11
CA GLU A 103 -21.84 -0.09 -1.65
C GLU A 103 -22.21 -1.56 -1.40
N SER A 104 -23.50 -1.87 -1.23
CA SER A 104 -24.02 -3.25 -1.19
C SER A 104 -24.24 -3.86 -2.57
N SER A 105 -24.06 -3.09 -3.65
CA SER A 105 -24.09 -3.57 -5.03
C SER A 105 -22.67 -3.59 -5.62
N THR A 106 -22.42 -4.50 -6.57
CA THR A 106 -21.13 -4.82 -7.21
C THR A 106 -20.40 -3.67 -7.94
N PHE A 107 -20.80 -2.42 -7.74
CA PHE A 107 -20.22 -1.20 -8.30
C PHE A 107 -19.77 -0.19 -7.22
N ALA A 108 -19.19 -0.67 -6.12
CA ALA A 108 -18.60 0.22 -5.11
C ALA A 108 -17.43 1.02 -5.72
N LYS A 109 -17.47 2.36 -5.58
CA LYS A 109 -16.30 3.21 -5.86
C LYS A 109 -15.15 2.75 -4.96
N PRO A 110 -13.91 2.66 -5.49
CA PRO A 110 -12.77 2.32 -4.64
C PRO A 110 -12.66 3.30 -3.50
N ALA A 111 -12.42 2.78 -2.28
CA ALA A 111 -12.24 3.60 -1.10
C ALA A 111 -11.18 4.68 -1.38
N PRO A 112 -11.34 5.90 -0.82
CA PRO A 112 -10.31 6.92 -0.96
C PRO A 112 -9.01 6.39 -0.36
N THR A 113 -7.98 6.29 -1.20
CA THR A 113 -6.63 5.87 -0.80
C THR A 113 -5.65 7.01 -1.01
N LYS A 114 -4.83 7.28 -0.01
CA LYS A 114 -3.69 8.18 -0.12
C LYS A 114 -2.43 7.35 0.11
N ALA A 115 -1.50 7.43 -0.84
CA ALA A 115 -0.30 6.60 -0.79
C ALA A 115 0.51 6.90 0.47
N ILE A 116 0.99 5.82 1.09
CA ILE A 116 2.04 5.89 2.11
C ILE A 116 3.35 5.72 1.37
N THR A 117 4.21 6.73 1.47
CA THR A 117 5.47 6.82 0.70
C THR A 117 6.70 6.93 1.59
N ASP A 118 6.52 7.27 2.86
CA ASP A 118 7.58 7.56 3.80
C ASP A 118 7.17 7.25 5.24
N GLN A 119 8.14 7.35 6.15
CA GLN A 119 7.97 7.13 7.58
C GLN A 119 6.91 8.05 8.20
N ASN A 120 6.81 9.32 7.77
CA ASN A 120 5.90 10.29 8.36
C ASN A 120 4.43 9.98 8.04
N THR A 121 4.14 9.72 6.78
CA THR A 121 2.81 9.32 6.30
C THR A 121 2.40 7.97 6.89
N TRP A 122 3.35 7.02 6.97
CA TRP A 122 3.15 5.74 7.63
C TRP A 122 2.83 5.91 9.13
N ARG A 123 3.66 6.65 9.87
CA ARG A 123 3.52 6.82 11.33
C ARG A 123 2.19 7.49 11.70
N ARG A 124 1.74 8.48 10.93
CA ARG A 124 0.41 9.11 11.14
C ARG A 124 -0.72 8.10 10.99
N ALA A 125 -0.69 7.29 9.92
CA ALA A 125 -1.72 6.28 9.68
C ALA A 125 -1.67 5.14 10.72
N TRP A 126 -0.46 4.70 11.07
CA TRP A 126 -0.24 3.68 12.09
C TRP A 126 -0.74 4.13 13.45
N ARG A 127 -0.40 5.33 13.92
CA ARG A 127 -0.86 5.84 15.23
C ARG A 127 -2.38 5.92 15.34
N ALA A 128 -3.07 6.44 14.31
CA ALA A 128 -4.52 6.45 14.30
C ALA A 128 -5.11 5.02 14.39
N THR A 129 -4.46 4.05 13.74
CA THR A 129 -4.84 2.64 13.80
C THR A 129 -4.55 2.04 15.18
N ALA A 130 -3.35 2.27 15.73
CA ALA A 130 -2.92 1.77 17.03
C ALA A 130 -3.75 2.35 18.18
N ASP A 131 -4.16 3.61 18.09
CA ASP A 131 -5.08 4.24 19.05
C ASP A 131 -6.45 3.57 19.00
N ALA A 132 -6.99 3.30 17.79
CA ALA A 132 -8.25 2.58 17.64
C ALA A 132 -8.18 1.14 18.16
N ILE A 133 -7.09 0.42 17.87
CA ILE A 133 -6.88 -0.95 18.41
C ILE A 133 -6.73 -0.90 19.94
N SER A 134 -5.93 0.02 20.49
CA SER A 134 -5.75 0.15 21.94
C SER A 134 -7.04 0.53 22.65
N PHE A 135 -7.91 1.30 21.98
CA PHE A 135 -9.23 1.65 22.50
C PHE A 135 -10.16 0.43 22.57
N ALA A 136 -10.17 -0.40 21.51
CA ALA A 136 -10.99 -1.61 21.46
C ALA A 136 -10.42 -2.77 22.31
N PHE A 137 -9.10 -2.83 22.49
CA PHE A 137 -8.39 -3.92 23.17
C PHE A 137 -7.33 -3.33 24.11
N ALA A 138 -7.69 -3.16 25.38
CA ALA A 138 -6.85 -2.45 26.36
C ALA A 138 -5.44 -3.04 26.52
N ASP A 139 -5.31 -4.37 26.42
CA ASP A 139 -4.06 -5.10 26.64
C ASP A 139 -3.07 -5.05 25.46
N ARG A 140 -3.43 -4.39 24.35
CA ARG A 140 -2.61 -4.39 23.12
C ARG A 140 -1.66 -3.20 22.99
N ARG A 141 -1.73 -2.22 23.90
CA ARG A 141 -0.89 -1.02 23.80
C ARG A 141 0.61 -1.35 23.71
N THR A 142 1.08 -2.28 24.54
CA THR A 142 2.52 -2.62 24.60
C THR A 142 3.03 -3.21 23.28
N GLU A 143 2.29 -4.13 22.64
CA GLU A 143 2.70 -4.69 21.34
C GLU A 143 2.63 -3.67 20.21
N LEU A 144 1.65 -2.77 20.24
CA LEU A 144 1.50 -1.75 19.20
C LEU A 144 2.63 -0.72 19.26
N THR A 145 3.06 -0.34 20.47
CA THR A 145 4.24 0.51 20.68
C THR A 145 5.50 -0.19 20.20
N ALA A 146 5.71 -1.46 20.59
CA ALA A 146 6.86 -2.24 20.14
C ALA A 146 6.91 -2.37 18.61
N TYR A 147 5.75 -2.55 17.96
CA TYR A 147 5.65 -2.60 16.51
C TYR A 147 5.93 -1.24 15.85
N GLU A 148 5.46 -0.14 16.44
CA GLU A 148 5.79 1.22 15.96
C GLU A 148 7.31 1.43 15.96
N GLU A 149 7.97 1.06 17.06
CA GLU A 149 9.41 1.17 17.20
C GLU A 149 10.16 0.26 16.22
N HIS A 150 9.71 -0.98 16.03
CA HIS A 150 10.32 -1.92 15.11
C HIS A 150 10.33 -1.40 13.67
N ILE A 151 9.16 -0.99 13.15
CA ILE A 151 9.08 -0.44 11.79
C ILE A 151 9.75 0.93 11.72
N GLY A 152 9.67 1.73 12.79
CA GLY A 152 10.37 3.01 12.92
C GLY A 152 11.87 2.88 12.73
N ARG A 153 12.50 1.92 13.44
CA ARG A 153 13.93 1.60 13.31
C ARG A 153 14.29 1.15 11.89
N LEU A 154 13.43 0.35 11.23
CA LEU A 154 13.67 0.00 9.83
C LEU A 154 13.74 1.22 8.92
N PHE A 155 12.89 2.24 9.13
CA PHE A 155 12.99 3.49 8.38
C PHE A 155 14.27 4.27 8.71
N ASP A 156 14.64 4.34 9.99
CA ASP A 156 15.82 5.10 10.44
C ASP A 156 17.14 4.46 9.95
N ASP A 157 17.19 3.12 9.88
CA ASP A 157 18.38 2.35 9.51
C ASP A 157 18.57 2.16 8.00
N ASN A 158 17.62 2.61 7.17
CA ASN A 158 17.64 2.39 5.72
C ASN A 158 17.49 3.70 4.93
N LEU A 159 18.11 3.76 3.75
CA LEU A 159 17.96 4.91 2.86
C LEU A 159 16.51 5.07 2.39
N ALA A 160 16.09 6.32 2.17
CA ALA A 160 14.77 6.67 1.64
C ALA A 160 14.38 5.90 0.36
N SER A 161 15.36 5.55 -0.45
CA SER A 161 15.20 4.77 -1.67
C SER A 161 14.69 3.33 -1.42
N PHE A 162 14.82 2.81 -0.20
CA PHE A 162 14.31 1.51 0.24
C PHE A 162 13.01 1.59 1.06
N HIS A 163 12.45 2.78 1.32
CA HIS A 163 11.21 2.93 2.09
C HIS A 163 10.04 2.10 1.54
N ARG A 164 9.97 1.95 0.20
CA ARG A 164 8.96 1.08 -0.44
C ARG A 164 9.04 -0.37 0.03
N ASN A 165 10.24 -0.90 0.24
CA ASN A 165 10.44 -2.27 0.72
C ASN A 165 9.96 -2.41 2.17
N ILE A 166 10.23 -1.41 3.01
CA ILE A 166 9.78 -1.35 4.41
C ILE A 166 8.25 -1.30 4.49
N ILE A 167 7.61 -0.45 3.68
CA ILE A 167 6.15 -0.33 3.63
C ILE A 167 5.50 -1.63 3.19
N ASN A 168 6.09 -2.33 2.20
CA ASN A 168 5.58 -3.62 1.75
C ASN A 168 5.78 -4.73 2.80
N TYR A 169 6.92 -4.73 3.49
CA TYR A 169 7.18 -5.61 4.63
C TYR A 169 6.14 -5.40 5.74
N ASP A 170 5.95 -4.15 6.19
CA ASP A 170 4.93 -3.75 7.16
C ASP A 170 3.54 -4.25 6.75
N LYS A 171 3.16 -4.00 5.49
CA LYS A 171 1.87 -4.44 4.95
C LYS A 171 1.70 -5.96 5.05
N ALA A 172 2.70 -6.72 4.64
CA ALA A 172 2.66 -8.19 4.69
C ALA A 172 2.54 -8.71 6.13
N VAL A 173 3.30 -8.14 7.07
CA VAL A 173 3.23 -8.52 8.50
C VAL A 173 1.85 -8.21 9.08
N ARG A 174 1.29 -7.02 8.83
CA ARG A 174 -0.05 -6.66 9.29
C ARG A 174 -1.14 -7.53 8.69
N GLN A 175 -1.01 -7.91 7.41
CA GLN A 175 -1.96 -8.84 6.76
C GLN A 175 -1.89 -10.23 7.39
N LEU A 176 -0.69 -10.73 7.69
CA LEU A 176 -0.52 -12.00 8.39
C LEU A 176 -1.18 -11.96 9.76
N ILE A 177 -0.88 -10.96 10.58
CA ILE A 177 -1.47 -10.79 11.92
C ILE A 177 -3.00 -10.67 11.82
N GLY A 178 -3.53 -9.81 10.95
CA GLY A 178 -4.98 -9.66 10.76
C GLY A 178 -5.69 -10.88 10.17
N SER A 179 -4.95 -11.84 9.60
CA SER A 179 -5.49 -13.12 9.11
C SER A 179 -5.41 -14.25 10.14
N ARG A 180 -4.63 -14.05 11.22
CA ARG A 180 -4.26 -15.08 12.20
C ARG A 180 -4.33 -14.53 13.62
N ARG A 181 -5.23 -15.06 14.44
CA ARG A 181 -5.39 -14.65 15.85
C ARG A 181 -4.38 -15.26 16.82
N ASP A 182 -3.30 -15.80 16.30
CA ASP A 182 -2.27 -16.49 17.09
C ASP A 182 -0.89 -15.83 16.99
N ILE A 183 -0.82 -14.62 16.43
CA ILE A 183 0.40 -13.84 16.30
C ILE A 183 0.14 -12.45 16.87
N LEU A 184 1.02 -11.98 17.73
CA LEU A 184 0.97 -10.62 18.29
C LEU A 184 1.91 -9.67 17.54
N PHE A 185 1.67 -8.37 17.68
CA PHE A 185 2.46 -7.32 17.01
C PHE A 185 3.92 -7.23 17.49
N ASP A 186 4.25 -7.77 18.66
CA ASP A 186 5.59 -7.81 19.26
C ASP A 186 6.34 -9.13 19.01
N GLU A 187 5.77 -10.08 18.27
CA GLU A 187 6.37 -11.40 18.00
C GLU A 187 7.23 -11.39 16.72
N PHE A 188 8.27 -10.55 16.68
CA PHE A 188 9.11 -10.35 15.50
C PHE A 188 9.89 -11.60 15.05
N ASP A 189 10.19 -12.51 15.99
CA ASP A 189 10.90 -13.76 15.74
C ASP A 189 9.97 -14.89 15.26
N HIS A 190 8.66 -14.65 15.17
CA HIS A 190 7.74 -15.62 14.60
C HIS A 190 8.17 -15.98 13.17
N ALA A 191 8.24 -17.28 12.85
CA ALA A 191 8.87 -17.79 11.63
C ALA A 191 8.39 -17.10 10.33
N GLU A 192 7.07 -16.87 10.20
CA GLU A 192 6.51 -16.17 9.03
C GLU A 192 6.89 -14.68 8.99
N VAL A 193 7.02 -14.01 10.14
CA VAL A 193 7.45 -12.60 10.21
C VAL A 193 8.92 -12.49 9.82
N ALA A 194 9.77 -13.37 10.37
CA ALA A 194 11.19 -13.48 9.99
C ALA A 194 11.37 -13.80 8.49
N ARG A 195 10.50 -14.65 7.93
CA ARG A 195 10.48 -14.95 6.49
C ARG A 195 10.15 -13.70 5.66
N PHE A 196 9.17 -12.89 6.06
CA PHE A 196 8.89 -11.63 5.36
C PHE A 196 10.06 -10.64 5.43
N ARG A 197 10.79 -10.60 6.55
CA ARG A 197 12.00 -9.77 6.65
C ARG A 197 13.00 -10.12 5.55
N THR A 198 13.22 -11.42 5.34
CA THR A 198 14.07 -11.93 4.25
C THR A 198 13.51 -11.58 2.87
N MET A 199 12.21 -11.83 2.65
CA MET A 199 11.58 -11.66 1.33
C MET A 199 11.54 -10.20 0.85
N TYR A 200 11.35 -9.25 1.76
CA TYR A 200 11.14 -7.84 1.40
C TYR A 200 12.37 -6.96 1.63
N LEU A 201 13.18 -7.23 2.67
CA LEU A 201 14.24 -6.31 3.09
C LEU A 201 15.64 -6.75 2.65
N LEU A 202 15.88 -8.04 2.38
CA LEU A 202 17.19 -8.51 1.92
C LEU A 202 17.29 -8.47 0.39
N PRO A 203 18.45 -8.11 -0.19
CA PRO A 203 18.65 -8.08 -1.64
C PRO A 203 18.40 -9.41 -2.37
N THR A 204 18.49 -10.52 -1.64
CA THR A 204 18.21 -11.88 -2.14
C THR A 204 16.73 -12.25 -2.09
N GLY A 205 15.88 -11.41 -1.48
CA GLY A 205 14.45 -11.64 -1.31
C GLY A 205 13.67 -11.46 -2.61
N THR A 206 12.66 -12.29 -2.82
CA THR A 206 11.83 -12.29 -4.04
C THR A 206 10.98 -11.04 -4.23
N HIS A 207 10.72 -10.28 -3.16
CA HIS A 207 9.94 -9.04 -3.21
C HIS A 207 10.80 -7.79 -2.97
N PHE A 208 12.11 -7.96 -2.82
CA PHE A 208 13.03 -6.85 -2.70
C PHE A 208 13.06 -6.05 -4.01
N SER A 209 12.75 -4.76 -3.92
CA SER A 209 12.93 -3.84 -5.04
C SER A 209 14.19 -3.04 -4.82
N ALA A 210 15.21 -3.29 -5.66
CA ALA A 210 16.38 -2.44 -5.69
C ALA A 210 15.98 -1.04 -6.20
N PRO A 211 16.43 0.04 -5.55
CA PRO A 211 16.21 1.37 -6.08
C PRO A 211 16.89 1.47 -7.43
N SER A 212 16.13 1.93 -8.42
CA SER A 212 16.69 2.28 -9.71
C SER A 212 17.55 3.51 -9.50
N PHE A 213 18.84 3.32 -9.24
CA PHE A 213 19.81 4.37 -9.48
C PHE A 213 19.77 4.58 -10.99
N SER A 214 19.05 5.61 -11.42
CA SER A 214 19.31 6.21 -12.71
C SER A 214 20.75 6.69 -12.63
N THR A 215 21.68 5.84 -13.05
CA THR A 215 22.93 6.32 -13.60
C THR A 215 22.53 7.40 -14.61
N PRO A 216 23.22 8.56 -14.66
CA PRO A 216 23.08 9.44 -15.79
C PRO A 216 23.46 8.59 -17.01
N ARG A 217 22.45 8.06 -17.70
CA ARG A 217 22.65 7.32 -18.94
C ARG A 217 23.29 8.33 -19.87
N ALA A 218 24.56 8.11 -20.18
CA ALA A 218 25.11 8.56 -21.44
C ALA A 218 24.08 8.21 -22.52
N ASP A 219 23.70 9.22 -23.29
CA ASP A 219 22.65 9.21 -24.30
C ASP A 219 22.53 7.87 -25.06
N GLN A 220 21.65 6.99 -24.59
CA GLN A 220 21.12 5.90 -25.42
C GLN A 220 19.63 6.13 -25.59
N ALA A 221 19.37 6.78 -26.71
CA ALA A 221 18.06 7.02 -27.27
C ALA A 221 17.31 5.71 -27.54
N GLY A 222 16.04 5.67 -27.11
CA GLY A 222 15.05 4.66 -27.47
C GLY A 222 14.21 4.32 -26.23
N SER A 223 12.90 4.52 -26.17
CA SER A 223 11.90 4.61 -27.23
C SER A 223 10.61 5.19 -26.65
N ARG A 224 10.29 6.42 -27.03
CA ARG A 224 8.90 6.91 -27.11
C ARG A 224 8.61 7.24 -28.57
N PRO A 225 7.41 6.94 -29.11
CA PRO A 225 7.06 7.29 -30.48
C PRO A 225 6.84 8.81 -30.55
N ARG A 226 7.93 9.59 -30.60
CA ARG A 226 7.86 11.00 -30.97
C ARG A 226 7.60 11.05 -32.46
N ASN A 227 6.42 11.58 -32.82
CA ASN A 227 6.01 12.07 -34.12
C ASN A 227 7.23 12.39 -35.02
N ARG A 228 7.63 11.39 -35.84
CA ARG A 228 8.94 11.37 -36.52
C ARG A 228 9.01 12.37 -37.67
N SER A 229 7.89 12.97 -38.06
CA SER A 229 7.70 13.83 -39.24
C SER A 229 8.23 15.27 -39.08
N ARG A 230 8.61 15.72 -37.87
CA ARG A 230 9.00 17.12 -37.64
C ARG A 230 10.51 17.40 -37.66
N GLY A 231 11.36 16.38 -37.55
CA GLY A 231 12.82 16.55 -37.47
C GLY A 231 13.53 16.54 -38.83
N ILE A 232 14.70 17.19 -38.91
CA ILE A 232 15.61 17.08 -40.05
C ILE A 232 16.13 15.64 -40.17
N CYS A 233 16.17 15.09 -41.38
CA CYS A 233 16.63 13.73 -41.62
C CYS A 233 18.16 13.63 -41.52
N ARG A 234 18.66 12.92 -40.50
CA ARG A 234 20.10 12.64 -40.32
C ARG A 234 20.67 11.65 -41.35
N LYS A 235 19.83 10.80 -41.96
CA LYS A 235 20.27 9.90 -43.04
C LYS A 235 20.48 10.69 -44.34
N PHE A 236 19.57 11.60 -44.66
CA PHE A 236 19.68 12.50 -45.81
C PHE A 236 20.96 13.35 -45.72
N ASN A 237 21.26 13.86 -44.53
CA ASN A 237 22.48 14.64 -44.30
C ASN A 237 23.78 13.83 -44.47
N ARG A 238 23.72 12.49 -44.45
CA ARG A 238 24.85 11.58 -44.69
C ARG A 238 24.90 11.00 -46.10
N GLY A 239 23.86 11.21 -46.92
CA GLY A 239 23.76 10.65 -48.27
C GLY A 239 23.04 9.30 -48.36
N ASP A 240 22.65 8.71 -47.23
CA ASP A 240 22.15 7.32 -47.14
C ASP A 240 20.63 7.23 -46.92
N CYS A 241 19.84 8.10 -47.56
CA CYS A 241 18.40 8.17 -47.35
C CYS A 241 17.59 7.77 -48.59
N ASP A 242 16.96 6.61 -48.53
CA ASP A 242 16.13 6.06 -49.60
C ASP A 242 14.64 6.44 -49.47
N GLY A 243 14.38 7.67 -49.00
CA GLY A 243 13.02 8.21 -48.79
C GLY A 243 12.50 8.03 -47.36
N CYS A 244 12.07 9.13 -46.73
CA CYS A 244 11.46 9.09 -45.39
C CYS A 244 10.58 10.32 -45.14
N GLU A 245 9.77 10.28 -44.07
CA GLU A 245 8.83 11.35 -43.70
C GLU A 245 9.48 12.56 -43.01
N ARG A 246 10.81 12.58 -42.86
CA ARG A 246 11.55 13.67 -42.20
C ARG A 246 11.91 14.76 -43.19
N LYS A 247 12.13 15.98 -42.68
CA LYS A 247 12.54 17.12 -43.52
C LYS A 247 13.94 16.88 -44.11
N HIS A 248 14.04 16.87 -45.44
CA HIS A 248 15.32 16.78 -46.17
C HIS A 248 15.91 18.18 -46.34
N LEU A 249 16.45 18.70 -45.24
CA LEU A 249 17.18 19.97 -45.18
C LEU A 249 18.61 19.70 -44.72
N CYS A 250 19.56 20.52 -45.20
CA CYS A 250 20.95 20.48 -44.76
C CYS A 250 21.06 20.82 -43.27
N ALA A 251 21.74 20.01 -42.46
CA ALA A 251 21.90 20.27 -41.03
C ALA A 251 22.81 21.48 -40.74
N THR A 252 23.68 21.85 -41.68
CA THR A 252 24.63 22.96 -41.54
C THR A 252 24.02 24.32 -41.92
N CYS A 253 23.26 24.40 -43.02
CA CYS A 253 22.70 25.67 -43.52
C CYS A 253 21.18 25.72 -43.58
N ASN A 254 20.49 24.63 -43.26
CA ASN A 254 19.03 24.49 -43.24
C ASN A 254 18.32 24.69 -44.61
N GLU A 255 19.07 24.67 -45.72
CA GLU A 255 18.55 24.75 -47.10
C GLU A 255 18.20 23.35 -47.64
N SER A 256 17.27 23.30 -48.60
CA SER A 256 16.88 22.07 -49.31
C SER A 256 17.81 21.77 -50.50
N GLY A 257 17.68 20.57 -51.06
CA GLY A 257 18.38 20.16 -52.28
C GLY A 257 19.78 19.56 -52.08
N HIS A 258 20.35 19.64 -50.88
CA HIS A 258 21.61 18.97 -50.53
C HIS A 258 21.64 18.56 -49.05
N GLY A 259 22.42 17.53 -48.73
CA GLY A 259 22.72 17.14 -47.35
C GLY A 259 24.01 17.77 -46.84
N GLU A 260 24.24 17.74 -45.53
CA GLU A 260 25.47 18.23 -44.88
C GLU A 260 26.75 17.71 -45.55
N HIS A 261 26.80 16.43 -45.92
CA HIS A 261 27.93 15.81 -46.64
C HIS A 261 28.32 16.49 -47.96
N THR A 262 27.45 17.33 -48.55
CA THR A 262 27.70 18.08 -49.80
C THR A 262 27.57 19.60 -49.60
N CYS A 263 27.51 20.07 -48.35
CA CYS A 263 27.28 21.47 -48.04
C CYS A 263 28.54 22.32 -48.28
N ARG A 264 28.51 23.19 -49.29
CA ARG A 264 29.59 24.14 -49.60
C ARG A 264 29.84 25.18 -48.49
N LYS A 265 28.86 25.39 -47.60
CA LYS A 265 28.98 26.28 -46.43
C LYS A 265 29.69 25.61 -45.23
N ALA A 266 29.90 24.30 -45.26
CA ALA A 266 30.64 23.57 -44.23
C ALA A 266 32.16 23.75 -44.33
N ALA A 267 32.69 24.01 -45.53
CA ALA A 267 34.12 24.18 -45.79
C ALA A 267 34.71 25.55 -45.37
N ARG A 268 33.97 26.37 -44.61
CA ARG A 268 34.38 27.71 -44.16
C ARG A 268 34.37 27.88 -42.63
N LYS A 269 34.43 26.78 -41.89
CA LYS A 269 34.65 26.80 -40.43
C LYS A 269 36.01 26.23 -40.09
#